data_AF-A0A514C1N7-F1
#
_entry.id   AF-A0A514C1N7-F1
#
_cell.length_a   1.000
_cell.length_b   1.000
_cell.length_c   1.000
_cell.angle_alpha   90.00
_cell.angle_beta   90.00
_cell.angle_gamma   90.00
#
_symmetry.space_group_name_H-M   'P 1'
#
loop_
_entity.id
_entity.type
_entity.pdbx_description
1 polymer ?
#
loop_
_entity_poly.entity_id
_entity_poly.type
_entity_poly.pdbx_seq_one_letter_code
_entity_poly.pdbx_strand_id
1 'polypeptide(L)'
;MFASLAAALLLSTAPASQDGPIRTAPREAQDDGPVMTAPLVETGDSLRVREAVAYANPLPRGAPEADYPLVAWCEALVNGHVALGETLEARDDLDNDIIRLGRLEATDFRAALTAAQARQSPATLTAARAAAAEATAKWTPLMAQDQAARSQAFGLFFGLPGRCEHAARRIRENITTPPATPAEVGLE
;
A
#
# COMPACT_ATOMS: atom_id res chain seq x y z
N MET A 1 30.88 21.92 59.69
CA MET A 1 32.28 21.95 59.21
C MET A 1 32.40 20.94 58.08
N PHE A 2 32.83 21.43 56.91
CA PHE A 2 33.47 20.79 55.73
C PHE A 2 33.41 19.24 55.63
N ALA A 3 32.90 18.57 54.58
CA ALA A 3 33.09 18.64 53.12
C ALA A 3 33.69 17.30 52.62
N SER A 4 33.29 16.91 51.40
CA SER A 4 33.77 15.81 50.52
C SER A 4 32.76 14.65 50.40
N LEU A 5 31.93 14.52 49.35
CA LEU A 5 32.19 14.37 47.90
C LEU A 5 33.14 13.21 47.57
N ALA A 6 32.56 12.05 47.24
CA ALA A 6 33.16 11.07 46.34
C ALA A 6 32.04 10.51 45.45
N ALA A 7 32.26 10.65 44.15
CA ALA A 7 31.29 10.62 43.08
C ALA A 7 30.85 9.20 42.68
N ALA A 8 29.57 9.09 42.35
CA ALA A 8 29.00 7.95 41.63
C ALA A 8 29.50 7.97 40.18
N LEU A 9 30.41 7.07 39.84
CA LEU A 9 30.65 6.66 38.46
C LEU A 9 29.66 5.54 38.10
N LEU A 10 28.56 5.92 37.47
CA LEU A 10 27.81 5.01 36.59
C LEU A 10 27.85 5.63 35.20
N LEU A 11 28.60 4.98 34.34
CA LEU A 11 28.92 5.42 32.99
C LEU A 11 27.63 5.58 32.17
N SER A 12 27.35 6.81 31.77
CA SER A 12 26.54 7.12 30.60
C SER A 12 27.32 6.74 29.35
N THR A 13 27.03 5.59 28.76
CA THR A 13 27.54 5.26 27.42
C THR A 13 26.68 5.98 26.39
N ALA A 14 27.12 7.15 25.95
CA ALA A 14 26.67 7.73 24.70
C ALA A 14 27.04 6.78 23.53
N PRO A 15 26.19 6.60 22.51
CA PRO A 15 26.60 5.87 21.32
C PRO A 15 27.77 6.61 20.66
N ALA A 16 28.83 5.88 20.34
CA ALA A 16 30.01 6.42 19.69
C ALA A 16 29.63 7.02 18.32
N SER A 17 30.19 8.18 18.00
CA SER A 17 30.18 8.74 16.64
C SER A 17 30.74 7.70 15.65
N GLN A 18 29.98 7.45 14.58
CA GLN A 18 30.34 6.52 13.51
C GLN A 18 31.24 7.16 12.43
N ASP A 19 32.13 8.08 12.80
CA ASP A 19 33.06 8.70 11.84
C ASP A 19 34.37 7.88 11.71
N GLY A 20 34.22 6.59 11.41
CA GLY A 20 35.33 5.72 11.00
C GLY A 20 35.23 5.39 9.51
N PRO A 21 36.35 5.25 8.77
CA PRO A 21 36.29 4.92 7.35
C PRO A 21 35.62 3.56 7.15
N ILE A 22 34.55 3.54 6.35
CA ILE A 22 33.86 2.32 5.94
C ILE A 22 34.88 1.40 5.25
N ARG A 23 35.25 0.30 5.89
CA ARG A 23 35.96 -0.79 5.22
C ARG A 23 34.95 -1.58 4.40
N THR A 24 34.78 -1.19 3.14
CA THR A 24 34.09 -2.01 2.15
C THR A 24 34.91 -3.26 1.86
N ALA A 25 34.29 -4.44 1.95
CA ALA A 25 34.86 -5.66 1.39
C ALA A 25 35.16 -5.46 -0.11
N PRO A 26 36.17 -6.15 -0.70
CA PRO A 26 36.47 -6.01 -2.11
C PRO A 26 35.22 -6.35 -2.92
N ARG A 27 34.74 -5.36 -3.69
CA ARG A 27 33.71 -5.51 -4.71
C ARG A 27 34.25 -6.48 -5.74
N GLU A 28 33.62 -7.66 -5.89
CA GLU A 28 33.82 -8.46 -7.10
C GLU A 28 33.55 -7.54 -8.29
N ALA A 29 34.50 -7.48 -9.23
CA ALA A 29 34.39 -6.65 -10.42
C ALA A 29 33.19 -7.12 -11.23
N GLN A 30 32.05 -6.49 -10.98
CA GLN A 30 30.86 -6.60 -11.79
C GLN A 30 31.20 -5.94 -13.12
N ASP A 31 31.20 -6.72 -14.20
CA ASP A 31 31.44 -6.22 -15.57
C ASP A 31 30.66 -4.92 -15.78
N ASP A 32 31.35 -3.87 -16.24
CA ASP A 32 30.81 -2.56 -16.64
C ASP A 32 29.97 -2.67 -17.94
N GLY A 33 29.13 -3.70 -18.02
CA GLY A 33 28.07 -3.77 -19.01
C GLY A 33 27.01 -2.71 -18.69
N PRO A 34 26.33 -2.15 -19.72
CA PRO A 34 25.26 -1.19 -19.49
C PRO A 34 24.22 -1.79 -18.54
N VAL A 35 23.95 -1.10 -17.42
CA VAL A 35 22.84 -1.44 -16.52
C VAL A 35 21.56 -1.31 -17.36
N MET A 36 21.02 -2.46 -17.77
CA MET A 36 19.75 -2.51 -18.49
C MET A 36 18.64 -2.04 -17.54
N THR A 37 18.24 -0.78 -17.69
CA THR A 37 17.02 -0.22 -17.07
C THR A 37 15.78 -0.40 -17.97
N ALA A 38 15.91 -1.14 -19.08
CA ALA A 38 14.77 -1.53 -19.90
C ALA A 38 13.77 -2.34 -19.06
N PRO A 39 12.46 -2.23 -19.32
CA PRO A 39 11.47 -2.95 -18.54
C PRO A 39 11.64 -4.44 -18.84
N LEU A 40 12.29 -5.18 -17.95
CA LEU A 40 12.05 -6.60 -17.88
C LEU A 40 10.56 -6.73 -17.55
N VAL A 41 9.81 -7.31 -18.48
CA VAL A 41 8.49 -7.84 -18.15
C VAL A 41 8.70 -8.73 -16.93
N GLU A 42 7.95 -8.46 -15.86
CA GLU A 42 8.07 -9.25 -14.65
C GLU A 42 7.92 -10.74 -14.96
N THR A 43 8.79 -11.57 -14.37
CA THR A 43 8.68 -13.03 -14.51
C THR A 43 7.41 -13.54 -13.82
N GLY A 44 6.83 -14.62 -14.36
CA GLY A 44 5.68 -15.27 -13.74
C GLY A 44 5.95 -15.72 -12.30
N ASP A 45 7.19 -16.13 -12.00
CA ASP A 45 7.61 -16.53 -10.65
C ASP A 45 7.63 -15.35 -9.67
N SER A 46 8.15 -14.18 -10.07
CA SER A 46 8.11 -12.97 -9.25
C SER A 46 6.66 -12.56 -8.95
N LEU A 47 5.80 -12.61 -9.96
CA LEU A 47 4.39 -12.28 -9.80
C LEU A 47 3.68 -13.24 -8.85
N ARG A 48 3.98 -14.54 -8.95
CA ARG A 48 3.47 -15.59 -8.08
C ARG A 48 3.91 -15.37 -6.63
N VAL A 49 5.18 -15.02 -6.39
CA VAL A 49 5.71 -14.70 -5.06
C VAL A 49 5.00 -13.49 -4.47
N ARG A 50 4.86 -12.39 -5.23
CA ARG A 50 4.19 -11.16 -4.75
C ARG A 50 2.70 -11.39 -4.45
N GLU A 51 2.01 -12.17 -5.29
CA GLU A 51 0.61 -12.52 -5.05
C GLU A 51 0.47 -13.38 -3.79
N ALA A 52 1.38 -14.33 -3.54
CA ALA A 52 1.38 -15.13 -2.31
C ALA A 52 1.53 -14.25 -1.06
N VAL A 53 2.47 -13.29 -1.08
CA VAL A 53 2.66 -12.33 0.01
C VAL A 53 1.42 -11.45 0.20
N ALA A 54 0.82 -10.96 -0.89
CA ALA A 54 -0.36 -10.11 -0.84
C ALA A 54 -1.57 -10.83 -0.21
N TYR A 55 -1.74 -12.12 -0.48
CA TYR A 55 -2.87 -12.91 0.03
C TYR A 55 -2.62 -13.59 1.39
N ALA A 56 -1.37 -13.68 1.84
CA ALA A 56 -1.03 -14.22 3.15
C ALA A 56 -1.44 -13.30 4.32
N ASN A 57 -1.56 -12.00 4.06
CA ASN A 57 -1.88 -11.02 5.08
C ASN A 57 -3.39 -10.92 5.32
N PRO A 58 -3.86 -10.91 6.58
CA PRO A 58 -5.25 -10.64 6.89
C PRO A 58 -5.70 -9.30 6.34
N LEU A 59 -6.90 -9.27 5.76
CA LEU A 59 -7.53 -8.05 5.33
C LEU A 59 -7.92 -7.14 6.51
N PRO A 60 -7.93 -5.81 6.33
CA PRO A 60 -8.47 -4.90 7.33
C PRO A 60 -9.95 -5.20 7.58
N ARG A 61 -10.42 -4.86 8.79
CA ARG A 61 -11.81 -5.08 9.19
C ARG A 61 -12.78 -4.41 8.21
N GLY A 62 -13.76 -5.18 7.73
CA GLY A 62 -14.80 -4.72 6.81
C GLY A 62 -14.41 -4.81 5.34
N ALA A 63 -13.18 -5.20 5.00
CA ALA A 63 -12.84 -5.50 3.60
C ALA A 63 -13.41 -6.87 3.18
N PRO A 64 -14.04 -6.99 1.99
CA PRO A 64 -14.52 -8.26 1.47
C PRO A 64 -13.38 -9.22 1.10
N GLU A 65 -13.57 -10.52 1.34
CA GLU A 65 -12.55 -11.51 0.97
C GLU A 65 -12.52 -11.81 -0.53
N ALA A 66 -13.68 -11.84 -1.19
CA ALA A 66 -13.80 -12.13 -2.62
C ALA A 66 -13.28 -10.98 -3.49
N ASP A 67 -12.54 -11.30 -4.56
CA ASP A 67 -11.79 -10.33 -5.36
C ASP A 67 -12.68 -9.22 -5.96
N TYR A 68 -13.83 -9.53 -6.55
CA TYR A 68 -14.65 -8.50 -7.20
C TYR A 68 -15.25 -7.48 -6.21
N PRO A 69 -15.90 -7.89 -5.10
CA PRO A 69 -16.31 -6.96 -4.05
C PRO A 69 -15.14 -6.24 -3.37
N LEU A 70 -13.99 -6.90 -3.21
CA LEU A 70 -12.78 -6.26 -2.68
C LEU A 70 -12.33 -5.11 -3.56
N VAL A 71 -12.22 -5.31 -4.87
CA VAL A 71 -11.77 -4.27 -5.80
C VAL A 71 -12.73 -3.07 -5.79
N ALA A 72 -14.03 -3.30 -5.68
CA ALA A 72 -15.01 -2.22 -5.52
C ALA A 72 -14.83 -1.45 -4.20
N TRP A 73 -14.50 -2.15 -3.12
CA TRP A 73 -14.17 -1.53 -1.83
C TRP A 73 -12.86 -0.72 -1.90
N CYS A 74 -11.83 -1.25 -2.56
CA CYS A 74 -10.55 -0.58 -2.81
C CYS A 74 -10.73 0.70 -3.64
N GLU A 75 -11.49 0.63 -4.75
CA GLU A 75 -11.80 1.79 -5.61
C GLU A 75 -12.51 2.91 -4.82
N ALA A 76 -13.47 2.53 -3.98
CA ALA A 76 -14.18 3.49 -3.13
C ALA A 76 -13.29 4.11 -2.05
N LEU A 77 -12.35 3.36 -1.47
CA LEU A 77 -11.38 3.92 -0.53
C LEU A 77 -10.48 4.95 -1.19
N VAL A 78 -9.92 4.65 -2.36
CA VAL A 78 -9.04 5.58 -3.08
C VAL A 78 -9.80 6.83 -3.51
N ASN A 79 -11.02 6.69 -4.05
CA ASN A 79 -11.84 7.85 -4.39
C ASN A 79 -12.17 8.71 -3.16
N GLY A 80 -12.41 8.10 -2.00
CA GLY A 80 -12.65 8.85 -0.77
C GLY A 80 -11.41 9.56 -0.24
N HIS A 81 -10.22 8.97 -0.39
CA HIS A 81 -8.95 9.63 -0.09
C HIS A 81 -8.69 10.83 -1.00
N VAL A 82 -8.92 10.66 -2.31
CA VAL A 82 -8.89 11.76 -3.28
C VAL A 82 -9.83 12.88 -2.86
N ALA A 83 -11.08 12.55 -2.53
CA ALA A 83 -12.08 13.52 -2.12
C ALA A 83 -11.69 14.23 -0.81
N LEU A 84 -11.08 13.52 0.15
CA LEU A 84 -10.55 14.13 1.38
C LEU A 84 -9.45 15.14 1.04
N GLY A 85 -8.49 14.77 0.20
CA GLY A 85 -7.43 15.66 -0.26
C GLY A 85 -7.96 16.92 -0.95
N GLU A 86 -9.01 16.77 -1.77
CA GLU A 86 -9.66 17.91 -2.44
C GLU A 86 -10.28 18.93 -1.48
N THR A 87 -10.56 18.54 -0.24
CA THR A 87 -11.08 19.46 0.79
C THR A 87 -9.99 20.34 1.41
N LEU A 88 -8.70 20.00 1.27
CA LEU A 88 -7.62 20.68 1.97
C LEU A 88 -7.41 22.11 1.48
N GLU A 89 -7.33 23.04 2.42
CA GLU A 89 -6.85 24.40 2.18
C GLU A 89 -5.32 24.39 1.94
N ALA A 90 -4.84 25.29 1.07
CA ALA A 90 -3.41 25.49 0.80
C ALA A 90 -2.61 24.23 0.38
N ARG A 91 -3.21 23.36 -0.43
CA ARG A 91 -2.54 22.20 -1.03
C ARG A 91 -1.23 22.58 -1.72
N ASP A 92 -0.19 21.81 -1.45
CA ASP A 92 1.10 21.94 -2.15
C ASP A 92 1.19 21.02 -3.39
N ASP A 93 2.33 21.01 -4.06
CA ASP A 93 2.53 20.20 -5.27
C ASP A 93 2.47 18.69 -4.98
N LEU A 94 2.92 18.26 -3.79
CA LEU A 94 2.89 16.85 -3.38
C LEU A 94 1.44 16.40 -3.16
N ASP A 95 0.61 17.21 -2.49
CA ASP A 95 -0.81 16.93 -2.30
C ASP A 95 -1.52 16.74 -3.65
N ASN A 96 -1.22 17.62 -4.61
CA ASN A 96 -1.81 17.56 -5.94
C ASN A 96 -1.36 16.31 -6.72
N ASP A 97 -0.10 15.90 -6.57
CA ASP A 97 0.40 14.67 -7.17
C ASP A 97 -0.23 13.42 -6.56
N ILE A 98 -0.40 13.37 -5.23
CA ILE A 98 -1.08 12.27 -4.54
C ILE A 98 -2.53 12.16 -5.04
N ILE A 99 -3.26 13.27 -5.13
CA ILE A 99 -4.62 13.31 -5.68
C ILE A 99 -4.64 12.79 -7.12
N ARG A 100 -3.69 13.23 -7.96
CA ARG A 100 -3.59 12.79 -9.35
C ARG A 100 -3.32 11.29 -9.45
N LEU A 101 -2.39 10.76 -8.66
CA LEU A 101 -2.06 9.33 -8.63
C LEU A 101 -3.25 8.50 -8.12
N GLY A 102 -3.94 8.93 -7.07
CA GLY A 102 -5.14 8.26 -6.57
C GLY A 102 -6.26 8.19 -7.62
N ARG A 103 -6.46 9.24 -8.43
CA ARG A 103 -7.42 9.20 -9.54
C ARG A 103 -7.05 8.18 -10.62
N LEU A 104 -5.75 8.04 -10.92
CA LEU A 104 -5.26 7.03 -11.86
C LEU A 104 -5.50 5.62 -11.32
N GLU A 105 -5.16 5.39 -10.05
CA GLU A 105 -5.38 4.10 -9.39
C GLU A 105 -6.86 3.72 -9.31
N ALA A 106 -7.74 4.66 -8.93
CA ALA A 106 -9.19 4.43 -8.95
C ALA A 106 -9.70 4.12 -10.36
N THR A 107 -9.11 4.73 -11.39
CA THR A 107 -9.45 4.43 -12.80
C THR A 107 -9.06 3.00 -13.17
N ASP A 108 -7.90 2.51 -12.74
CA ASP A 108 -7.45 1.14 -12.98
C ASP A 108 -8.37 0.10 -12.31
N PHE A 109 -8.79 0.35 -11.06
CA PHE A 109 -9.76 -0.52 -10.39
C PHE A 109 -11.11 -0.52 -11.10
N ARG A 110 -11.60 0.66 -11.50
CA ARG A 110 -12.86 0.78 -12.25
C ARG A 110 -12.78 0.02 -13.57
N ALA A 111 -11.67 0.12 -14.29
CA ALA A 111 -11.45 -0.62 -15.53
C ALA A 111 -11.48 -2.14 -15.30
N ALA A 112 -10.86 -2.64 -14.22
CA ALA A 112 -10.91 -4.05 -13.85
C ALA A 112 -12.33 -4.52 -13.53
N LEU A 113 -13.09 -3.73 -12.76
CA LEU A 113 -14.50 -4.01 -12.44
C LEU A 113 -15.35 -4.08 -13.71
N THR A 114 -15.24 -3.09 -14.60
CA THR A 114 -15.96 -3.07 -15.88
C THR A 114 -15.61 -4.28 -16.73
N ALA A 115 -14.33 -4.63 -16.86
CA ALA A 115 -13.88 -5.79 -17.64
C ALA A 115 -14.41 -7.12 -17.10
N ALA A 116 -14.65 -7.20 -15.78
CA ALA A 116 -15.11 -8.40 -15.10
C ALA A 116 -16.63 -8.47 -14.90
N GLN A 117 -17.36 -7.36 -15.08
CA GLN A 117 -18.76 -7.21 -14.71
C GLN A 117 -19.67 -8.28 -15.31
N ALA A 118 -19.52 -8.58 -16.61
CA ALA A 118 -20.36 -9.54 -17.32
C ALA A 118 -20.23 -10.98 -16.79
N ARG A 119 -19.16 -11.30 -16.06
CA ARG A 119 -18.90 -12.62 -15.46
C ARG A 119 -19.44 -12.74 -14.04
N GLN A 120 -19.99 -11.67 -13.47
CA GLN A 120 -20.43 -11.66 -12.07
C GLN A 120 -21.89 -12.05 -11.91
N SER A 121 -22.18 -12.74 -10.81
CA SER A 121 -23.56 -13.00 -10.39
C SER A 121 -24.24 -11.71 -9.88
N PRO A 122 -25.58 -11.63 -9.91
CA PRO A 122 -26.30 -10.51 -9.29
C PRO A 122 -26.00 -10.34 -7.79
N ALA A 123 -25.75 -11.44 -7.07
CA ALA A 123 -25.37 -11.41 -5.67
C ALA A 123 -23.99 -10.74 -5.48
N THR A 124 -23.00 -11.10 -6.30
CA THR A 124 -21.66 -10.50 -6.28
C THR A 124 -21.71 -9.00 -6.60
N LEU A 125 -22.49 -8.61 -7.60
CA LEU A 125 -22.67 -7.19 -7.96
C LEU A 125 -23.36 -6.39 -6.85
N THR A 126 -24.24 -7.02 -6.07
CA THR A 126 -24.88 -6.40 -4.91
C THR A 126 -23.89 -6.25 -3.76
N ALA A 127 -23.12 -7.30 -3.46
CA ALA A 127 -22.06 -7.26 -2.46
C ALA A 127 -21.00 -6.20 -2.77
N ALA A 128 -20.59 -6.07 -4.04
CA ALA A 128 -19.63 -5.05 -4.47
C ALA A 128 -20.15 -3.62 -4.27
N ARG A 129 -21.42 -3.36 -4.62
CA ARG A 129 -22.07 -2.06 -4.38
C ARG A 129 -22.16 -1.73 -2.90
N ALA A 130 -22.52 -2.71 -2.06
CA ALA A 130 -22.58 -2.53 -0.62
C ALA A 130 -21.19 -2.23 -0.02
N ALA A 131 -20.16 -2.96 -0.45
CA ALA A 131 -18.79 -2.77 0.01
C ALA A 131 -18.24 -1.38 -0.39
N ALA A 132 -18.48 -0.94 -1.63
CA ALA A 132 -18.11 0.40 -2.09
C ALA A 132 -18.83 1.50 -1.29
N ALA A 133 -20.13 1.33 -1.01
CA ALA A 133 -20.89 2.27 -0.19
C ALA A 133 -20.36 2.35 1.25
N GLU A 134 -20.04 1.20 1.87
CA GLU A 134 -19.46 1.17 3.21
C GLU A 134 -18.08 1.85 3.24
N ALA A 135 -17.20 1.55 2.28
CA ALA A 135 -15.89 2.19 2.16
C ALA A 135 -16.01 3.71 2.01
N THR A 136 -16.92 4.17 1.14
CA THR A 136 -17.20 5.60 0.94
C THR A 136 -17.63 6.28 2.24
N ALA A 137 -18.53 5.62 3.00
CA ALA A 137 -19.07 6.17 4.25
C ALA A 137 -18.01 6.38 5.35
N LYS A 138 -16.86 5.68 5.29
CA LYS A 138 -15.76 5.87 6.25
C LYS A 138 -15.13 7.27 6.15
N TRP A 139 -15.23 7.92 4.99
CA TRP A 139 -14.62 9.24 4.75
C TRP A 139 -15.50 10.40 5.22
N THR A 140 -16.82 10.24 5.22
CA THR A 140 -17.77 11.27 5.66
C THR A 140 -17.42 11.90 7.02
N PRO A 141 -17.15 11.14 8.11
CA PRO A 141 -16.79 11.74 9.38
C PRO A 141 -15.43 12.46 9.35
N LEU A 142 -14.49 12.04 8.49
CA LEU A 142 -13.18 12.68 8.34
C LEU A 142 -13.30 14.02 7.61
N MET A 143 -14.13 14.09 6.56
CA MET A 143 -14.39 15.33 5.83
C MET A 143 -15.02 16.43 6.68
N ALA A 144 -15.71 16.07 7.77
CA ALA A 144 -16.30 17.02 8.71
C ALA A 144 -15.32 17.54 9.79
N GLN A 145 -14.09 17.02 9.84
CA GLN A 145 -13.09 17.45 10.82
C GLN A 145 -12.44 18.78 10.42
N ASP A 146 -11.69 19.37 11.36
CA ASP A 146 -10.90 20.56 11.08
C ASP A 146 -9.79 20.31 10.04
N GLN A 147 -9.20 21.39 9.51
CA GLN A 147 -8.16 21.33 8.49
C GLN A 147 -6.94 20.50 8.91
N ALA A 148 -6.52 20.58 10.18
CA ALA A 148 -5.34 19.87 10.67
C ALA A 148 -5.59 18.36 10.69
N ALA A 149 -6.75 17.93 11.20
CA ALA A 149 -7.15 16.53 11.22
C ALA A 149 -7.34 15.96 9.80
N ARG A 150 -7.94 16.73 8.87
CA ARG A 150 -8.08 16.31 7.46
C ARG A 150 -6.72 16.16 6.79
N SER A 151 -5.81 17.10 6.98
CA SER A 151 -4.45 17.04 6.43
C SER A 151 -3.68 15.82 6.98
N GLN A 152 -3.76 15.58 8.29
CA GLN A 152 -3.15 14.40 8.90
C GLN A 152 -3.73 13.10 8.32
N ALA A 153 -5.06 12.99 8.22
CA ALA A 153 -5.71 11.80 7.69
C ALA A 153 -5.35 11.56 6.21
N PHE A 154 -5.28 12.62 5.40
CA PHE A 154 -4.84 12.55 4.01
C PHE A 154 -3.40 12.04 3.89
N GLY A 155 -2.49 12.55 4.73
CA GLY A 155 -1.08 12.13 4.74
C GLY A 155 -0.81 10.75 5.33
N LEU A 156 -1.74 10.15 6.07
CA LEU A 156 -1.59 8.80 6.63
C LEU A 156 -2.06 7.69 5.68
N PHE A 157 -2.86 8.03 4.67
CA PHE A 157 -3.35 7.05 3.72
C PHE A 157 -2.26 6.80 2.67
N PHE A 158 -1.40 5.81 2.93
CA PHE A 158 -0.40 5.35 1.99
C PHE A 158 -0.66 3.90 1.59
N GLY A 159 -0.93 3.72 0.29
CA GLY A 159 -0.93 2.45 -0.42
C GLY A 159 -2.00 1.48 0.04
N LEU A 160 -2.92 1.10 -0.85
CA LEU A 160 -3.70 -0.10 -0.59
C LEU A 160 -2.74 -1.29 -0.46
N PRO A 161 -3.02 -2.25 0.44
CA PRO A 161 -2.22 -3.46 0.51
C PRO A 161 -2.28 -4.12 -0.86
N GLY A 162 -1.13 -4.55 -1.39
CA GLY A 162 -0.96 -5.06 -2.77
C GLY A 162 -2.01 -6.08 -3.24
N ARG A 163 -2.76 -6.68 -2.30
CA ARG A 163 -3.94 -7.50 -2.54
C ARG A 163 -5.01 -6.80 -3.39
N CYS A 164 -5.23 -5.49 -3.28
CA CYS A 164 -6.22 -4.78 -4.11
C CYS A 164 -5.84 -4.85 -5.60
N GLU A 165 -4.57 -4.61 -5.92
CA GLU A 165 -3.99 -4.62 -7.26
C GLU A 165 -3.93 -6.04 -7.82
N HIS A 166 -3.54 -7.01 -7.00
CA HIS A 166 -3.58 -8.43 -7.37
C HIS A 166 -5.02 -8.90 -7.63
N ALA A 167 -5.99 -8.55 -6.78
CA ALA A 167 -7.40 -8.88 -7.00
C ALA A 167 -7.94 -8.22 -8.28
N ALA A 168 -7.59 -6.95 -8.55
CA ALA A 168 -7.97 -6.24 -9.75
C ALA A 168 -7.44 -6.93 -11.01
N ARG A 169 -6.17 -7.34 -10.99
CA ARG A 169 -5.57 -8.14 -12.05
C ARG A 169 -6.34 -9.45 -12.25
N ARG A 170 -6.56 -10.21 -11.17
CA ARG A 170 -7.24 -11.50 -11.22
C ARG A 170 -8.63 -11.42 -11.82
N ILE A 171 -9.45 -10.44 -11.40
CA ILE A 171 -10.79 -10.28 -11.99
C ILE A 171 -10.72 -9.86 -13.45
N ARG A 172 -9.80 -8.95 -13.82
CA ARG A 172 -9.64 -8.45 -15.18
C ARG A 172 -9.23 -9.57 -16.14
N GLU A 173 -8.25 -10.37 -15.74
CA GLU A 173 -7.67 -11.48 -16.51
C GLU A 173 -8.45 -12.80 -16.38
N ASN A 174 -9.54 -12.81 -15.58
CA ASN A 174 -10.34 -14.00 -15.31
C ASN A 174 -9.53 -15.17 -14.69
N ILE A 175 -8.61 -14.84 -13.78
CA ILE A 175 -7.79 -15.82 -13.07
C ILE A 175 -8.63 -16.43 -11.95
N THR A 176 -9.03 -17.68 -12.12
CA THR A 176 -9.83 -18.42 -11.13
C THR A 176 -9.00 -19.36 -10.26
N THR A 177 -7.75 -19.61 -10.63
CA THR A 177 -6.83 -20.41 -9.81
C THR A 177 -6.55 -19.67 -8.50
N PRO A 178 -6.66 -20.31 -7.32
CA PRO A 178 -6.30 -19.68 -6.06
C PRO A 178 -4.85 -19.16 -6.07
N PRO A 179 -4.56 -18.05 -5.37
CA PRO A 179 -3.20 -17.60 -5.12
C PRO A 179 -2.36 -18.70 -4.47
N ALA A 180 -1.06 -18.73 -4.78
CA ALA A 180 -0.14 -19.61 -4.09
C ALA A 180 0.01 -19.19 -2.62
N THR A 181 0.30 -20.15 -1.74
CA THR A 181 0.67 -19.88 -0.35
C THR A 181 2.15 -19.50 -0.22
N PRO A 182 2.58 -18.84 0.87
CA PRO A 182 4.00 -18.58 1.13
C PRO A 182 4.89 -19.83 1.06
N ALA A 183 4.43 -20.97 1.61
CA ALA A 183 5.14 -22.25 1.53
C ALA A 183 5.32 -22.73 0.07
N GLU A 184 4.30 -22.62 -0.76
CA GLU A 184 4.35 -23.03 -2.17
C GLU A 184 5.28 -22.18 -3.04
N VAL A 185 5.70 -21.01 -2.56
CA VAL A 185 6.66 -20.12 -3.21
C VAL A 185 8.01 -20.07 -2.50
N GLY A 186 8.23 -20.92 -1.49
CA GLY A 186 9.51 -21.07 -0.79
C GLY A 186 9.82 -19.94 0.21
N LEU A 187 8.80 -19.33 0.82
CA LEU A 187 8.94 -18.31 1.86
C LEU A 187 8.81 -18.86 3.30
N GLU A 188 8.59 -20.17 3.46
CA GLU A 188 8.47 -20.89 4.74
C GLU A 188 9.34 -22.14 4.80
#